data_AF-A0A3D8V863-F1
#
_entry.id   AF-A0A3D8V863-F1
#
_cell.length_a   1.000
_cell.length_b   1.000
_cell.length_c   1.000
_cell.angle_alpha   90.00
_cell.angle_beta   90.00
_cell.angle_gamma   90.00
#
_symmetry.space_group_name_H-M   'P 1'
#
loop_
_entity.id
_entity.type
_entity.pdbx_description
1 polymer ?
#
loop_
_entity_poly.entity_id
_entity_poly.type
_entity_poly.pdbx_seq_one_letter_code
_entity_poly.pdbx_strand_id
1 'polypeptide(L)'
;MDFNRWHRKTERKASVRVWRGAAVALVALMVSGVLAAIDQRAGSFLRPIIEVLAWLPVGLFVIGFAVAAGGALRLWRLYSTPYSVYQER
;
A
#
# COMPACT_ATOMS: atom_id res chain seq x y z
N MET A 1 -15.34 -15.60 -22.94
CA MET A 1 -14.22 -14.64 -22.75
C MET A 1 -12.96 -15.45 -22.52
N ASP A 2 -11.94 -15.31 -23.36
CA ASP A 2 -10.74 -16.15 -23.39
C ASP A 2 -9.99 -16.15 -22.04
N PHE A 3 -9.78 -17.32 -21.43
CA PHE A 3 -9.19 -17.47 -20.08
C PHE A 3 -7.81 -16.80 -19.99
N ASN A 4 -6.98 -16.95 -21.03
CA ASN A 4 -5.67 -16.32 -21.11
C ASN A 4 -5.73 -14.79 -21.16
N ARG A 5 -6.71 -14.20 -21.87
CA ARG A 5 -6.87 -12.74 -21.88
C ARG A 5 -7.40 -12.22 -20.54
N TRP A 6 -8.27 -12.99 -19.89
CA TRP A 6 -8.76 -12.65 -18.56
C TRP A 6 -7.63 -12.69 -17.53
N HIS A 7 -6.84 -13.78 -17.50
CA HIS A 7 -5.74 -13.97 -16.57
C HIS A 7 -4.74 -12.81 -16.63
N ARG A 8 -4.26 -12.46 -17.84
CA ARG A 8 -3.33 -11.32 -18.04
C ARG A 8 -3.92 -9.98 -17.59
N LYS A 9 -5.22 -9.75 -17.79
CA LYS A 9 -5.88 -8.51 -17.33
C LYS A 9 -5.99 -8.47 -15.80
N THR A 10 -6.33 -9.59 -15.17
CA THR A 10 -6.46 -9.69 -13.71
C THR A 10 -5.11 -9.56 -13.02
N GLU A 11 -4.07 -10.18 -13.58
CA GLU A 11 -2.69 -10.06 -13.12
C GLU A 11 -2.20 -8.60 -13.20
N ARG A 12 -2.35 -7.93 -14.37
CA ARG A 12 -1.98 -6.52 -14.50
C ARG A 12 -2.69 -5.63 -13.47
N LYS A 13 -3.99 -5.83 -13.26
CA LYS A 13 -4.76 -5.05 -12.27
C LYS A 13 -4.30 -5.31 -10.84
N ALA A 14 -3.98 -6.56 -10.50
CA ALA A 14 -3.47 -6.91 -9.18
C ALA A 14 -2.07 -6.31 -8.95
N SER A 15 -1.16 -6.45 -9.93
CA SER A 15 0.19 -5.86 -9.85
C SER A 15 0.15 -4.34 -9.71
N VAL A 16 -0.73 -3.65 -10.45
CA VAL A 16 -0.91 -2.19 -10.30
C VAL A 16 -1.37 -1.82 -8.89
N ARG A 17 -2.25 -2.61 -8.25
CA ARG A 17 -2.63 -2.36 -6.85
C ARG A 17 -1.48 -2.58 -5.89
N VAL A 18 -0.70 -3.65 -6.09
CA VAL A 18 0.50 -3.92 -5.27
C VAL A 18 1.47 -2.74 -5.35
N TRP A 19 1.81 -2.31 -6.57
CA TRP A 19 2.73 -1.19 -6.79
C TRP A 19 2.20 0.13 -6.25
N ARG A 20 0.89 0.40 -6.39
CA ARG A 20 0.27 1.60 -5.81
C ARG A 20 0.29 1.57 -4.29
N GLY A 21 -0.06 0.45 -3.67
CA GLY A 21 0.00 0.28 -2.21
C GLY A 21 1.42 0.42 -1.68
N ALA A 22 2.40 -0.20 -2.35
CA ALA A 22 3.81 -0.10 -2.01
C ALA A 22 4.35 1.33 -2.16
N ALA A 23 3.99 2.05 -3.23
CA ALA A 23 4.36 3.44 -3.42
C ALA A 23 3.80 4.35 -2.32
N VAL A 24 2.52 4.17 -1.93
CA VAL A 24 1.90 4.91 -0.83
C VAL A 24 2.59 4.62 0.49
N ALA A 25 2.92 3.34 0.77
CA ALA A 25 3.64 2.96 1.99
C ALA A 25 5.06 3.56 2.03
N LEU A 26 5.76 3.61 0.90
CA LEU A 26 7.08 4.24 0.80
C LEU A 26 7.01 5.76 1.02
N VAL A 27 6.04 6.43 0.41
CA VAL A 27 5.83 7.89 0.62
C VAL A 27 5.51 8.16 2.08
N ALA A 28 4.65 7.36 2.70
CA ALA A 28 4.33 7.48 4.12
C ALA A 28 5.58 7.32 5.02
N LEU A 29 6.44 6.33 4.74
CA LEU A 29 7.70 6.16 5.47
C LEU A 29 8.64 7.36 5.30
N MET A 30 8.77 7.90 4.08
CA MET A 30 9.57 9.10 3.85
C MET A 30 9.03 10.31 4.61
N VAL A 31 7.71 10.52 4.59
CA VAL A 31 7.06 11.62 5.31
C VAL A 31 7.26 11.47 6.82
N SER A 32 7.13 10.26 7.37
CA SER A 32 7.44 9.98 8.78
C SER A 32 8.90 10.30 9.12
N GLY A 33 9.85 9.91 8.25
CA GLY A 33 11.27 10.20 8.44
C GLY A 33 11.59 11.70 8.42
N VAL A 34 10.95 12.46 7.52
CA VAL A 34 11.08 13.92 7.44
C VAL A 34 10.50 14.59 8.69
N LEU A 35 9.32 14.16 9.14
CA LEU A 35 8.70 14.67 10.37
C LEU A 35 9.59 14.42 11.60
N ALA A 36 10.17 13.22 11.72
CA ALA A 36 11.10 12.90 12.79
C ALA A 36 12.39 13.75 12.74
N ALA A 37 12.92 14.02 11.54
CA ALA A 37 14.08 14.91 11.38
C ALA A 37 13.77 16.37 11.74
N ILE A 38 12.54 16.82 11.48
CA ILE A 38 12.05 18.15 11.87
C ILE A 38 11.84 18.22 13.38
N ASP A 39 11.26 17.19 14.00
CA ASP A 39 11.04 17.12 15.46
C ASP A 39 12.34 17.29 16.25
N GLN A 40 13.43 16.67 15.79
CA GLN A 40 14.76 16.81 16.40
C GLN A 40 15.30 18.25 16.38
N ARG A 41 14.82 19.09 15.47
CA ARG A 41 15.21 20.50 15.34
C ARG A 41 14.13 21.47 15.82
N ALA A 42 12.97 20.97 16.20
CA ALA A 42 11.81 21.77 16.57
C ALA A 42 11.91 22.25 18.03
N GLY A 43 11.72 23.55 18.23
CA GLY A 43 11.58 24.12 19.58
C GLY A 43 10.29 23.64 20.27
N SER A 44 10.23 23.82 21.60
CA SER A 44 9.11 23.42 22.49
C SER A 44 7.71 23.71 21.95
N PHE A 45 7.54 24.81 21.21
CA PHE A 45 6.26 25.26 20.66
C PHE A 45 5.72 24.40 19.49
N LEU A 46 6.59 23.77 18.71
CA LEU A 46 6.22 23.01 17.49
C LEU A 46 6.06 21.51 17.73
N ARG A 47 6.65 20.97 18.80
CA ARG A 47 6.56 19.55 19.20
C ARG A 47 5.13 18.99 19.22
N PRO A 48 4.14 19.60 19.90
CA PRO A 48 2.80 19.01 19.97
C PRO A 48 2.10 18.97 18.60
N ILE A 49 2.42 19.91 17.70
CA ILE A 49 1.88 19.93 16.34
C ILE A 49 2.50 18.81 15.51
N ILE A 50 3.82 18.63 15.62
CA ILE A 50 4.56 17.58 14.89
C ILE A 50 4.15 16.20 15.38
N GLU A 51 3.92 16.03 16.69
CA GLU A 51 3.48 14.76 17.27
C GLU A 51 2.11 14.33 16.74
N VAL A 52 1.16 15.27 16.61
CA VAL A 52 -0.14 15.01 15.95
C VAL A 52 0.05 14.72 14.46
N LEU A 53 0.91 15.46 13.77
CA LEU A 53 1.20 15.23 12.34
C LEU A 53 1.92 13.90 12.08
N ALA A 54 2.67 13.37 13.05
CA ALA A 54 3.37 12.09 12.93
C ALA A 54 2.42 10.89 12.83
N TRP A 55 1.18 11.00 13.29
CA TRP A 55 0.18 9.94 13.17
C TRP A 55 -0.44 9.81 11.77
N LEU A 56 -0.50 10.91 11.01
CA LEU A 56 -1.02 10.93 9.63
C LEU A 56 -0.30 9.95 8.68
N PRO A 57 1.04 9.97 8.58
CA PRO A 57 1.76 9.03 7.73
C PRO A 57 1.67 7.59 8.24
N VAL A 58 1.52 7.35 9.56
CA VAL A 58 1.27 6.00 10.09
C VAL A 58 -0.04 5.43 9.55
N GLY A 59 -1.12 6.23 9.54
CA GLY A 59 -2.40 5.83 8.94
C GLY A 59 -2.28 5.53 7.44
N LEU A 60 -1.60 6.39 6.69
CA LEU A 60 -1.34 6.20 5.26
C LEU A 60 -0.51 4.94 4.98
N PHE A 61 0.48 4.64 5.84
CA PHE A 61 1.28 3.43 5.74
C PHE A 61 0.42 2.17 5.90
N VAL A 62 -0.45 2.14 6.92
CA VAL A 62 -1.35 0.99 7.16
C VAL A 62 -2.29 0.78 5.97
N ILE A 63 -2.88 1.85 5.43
CA ILE A 63 -3.78 1.77 4.27
C ILE A 63 -3.00 1.30 3.03
N GLY A 64 -1.83 1.89 2.75
CA GLY A 64 -0.98 1.50 1.63
C GLY A 64 -0.54 0.04 1.72
N PHE A 65 -0.15 -0.40 2.91
CA PHE A 65 0.24 -1.78 3.18
C PHE A 65 -0.94 -2.74 2.99
N ALA A 66 -2.13 -2.43 3.50
CA ALA A 66 -3.33 -3.25 3.31
C ALA A 66 -3.70 -3.39 1.83
N VAL A 67 -3.59 -2.32 1.04
CA VAL A 67 -3.83 -2.34 -0.41
C VAL A 67 -2.78 -3.20 -1.12
N ALA A 68 -1.51 -3.09 -0.72
CA ALA A 68 -0.44 -3.92 -1.27
C ALA A 68 -0.62 -5.40 -0.94
N ALA A 69 -0.90 -5.71 0.33
CA ALA A 69 -1.14 -7.06 0.82
C ALA A 69 -2.38 -7.69 0.16
N GLY A 70 -3.48 -6.95 0.01
CA GLY A 70 -4.66 -7.42 -0.70
C GLY A 70 -4.42 -7.67 -2.19
N GLY A 71 -3.59 -6.84 -2.84
CA GLY A 71 -3.11 -7.08 -4.20
C GLY A 71 -2.25 -8.33 -4.32
N ALA A 72 -1.32 -8.53 -3.37
CA ALA A 72 -0.40 -9.66 -3.33
C ALA A 72 -1.14 -10.98 -3.04
N LEU A 73 -2.09 -10.97 -2.10
CA LEU A 73 -2.97 -12.11 -1.82
C LEU A 73 -3.77 -12.51 -3.07
N ARG A 74 -4.26 -11.53 -3.84
CA ARG A 74 -5.00 -11.79 -5.08
C ARG A 74 -4.11 -12.35 -6.18
N LEU A 75 -2.87 -11.88 -6.30
CA LEU A 75 -1.85 -12.46 -7.17
C LEU A 75 -1.54 -13.90 -6.75
N TRP A 76 -1.31 -14.13 -5.46
CA TRP A 76 -1.02 -15.47 -4.92
C TRP A 76 -2.16 -16.45 -5.21
N ARG A 77 -3.43 -16.06 -4.96
CA ARG A 77 -4.61 -16.88 -5.32
C ARG A 77 -4.72 -17.16 -6.82
N LEU A 78 -4.33 -16.19 -7.66
CA LEU A 78 -4.32 -16.37 -9.11
C LEU A 78 -3.30 -17.45 -9.52
N TYR A 79 -2.12 -17.48 -8.88
CA TYR A 79 -1.07 -18.46 -9.15
C TYR A 79 -1.33 -19.84 -8.52
N SER A 80 -1.92 -19.89 -7.31
CA SER A 80 -2.17 -21.14 -6.60
C SER A 80 -3.42 -21.88 -7.10
N THR A 81 -4.49 -21.13 -7.42
CA THR A 81 -5.80 -21.69 -7.76
C THR A 81 -6.50 -20.84 -8.83
N PRO A 82 -6.01 -20.81 -10.08
CA PRO A 82 -6.53 -19.91 -11.11
C PRO A 82 -7.97 -20.21 -11.53
N TYR A 83 -8.40 -21.48 -11.48
CA TYR A 83 -9.72 -21.92 -11.92
C TYR A 83 -10.86 -21.59 -10.94
N SER A 84 -10.60 -21.66 -9.62
CA SER A 84 -11.60 -21.26 -8.62
C SER A 84 -11.86 -19.76 -8.65
N VAL A 85 -10.81 -18.96 -8.83
CA VAL A 85 -10.92 -17.49 -8.96
C VAL A 85 -11.62 -17.08 -10.26
N TYR A 86 -11.58 -17.93 -11.30
CA TYR A 86 -12.33 -17.72 -12.53
C TYR A 86 -13.82 -18.05 -12.38
N GLN A 87 -14.16 -19.06 -11.58
CA GLN A 87 -15.55 -19.45 -11.30
C GLN A 87 -16.28 -18.49 -10.33
N GLU A 88 -15.55 -17.82 -9.43
CA GLU A 88 -16.10 -16.78 -8.53
C GLU A 88 -16.45 -15.45 -9.25
N ARG A 89 -16.32 -15.39 -10.59
CA ARG A 89 -16.49 -14.19 -11.38
C ARG A 89 -17.78 -14.17 -12.18
#